data_AF-A0A0M8WPJ5-F1
#
_entry.id   AF-A0A0M8WPJ5-F1
#
_cell.length_a   1.000
_cell.length_b   1.000
_cell.length_c   1.000
_cell.angle_alpha   90.00
_cell.angle_beta   90.00
_cell.angle_gamma   90.00
#
_symmetry.space_group_name_H-M   'P 1'
#
loop_
_entity.id
_entity.type
_entity.pdbx_description
1 polymer ?
#
loop_
_entity_poly.entity_id
_entity_poly.type
_entity_poly.pdbx_seq_one_letter_code
_entity_poly.pdbx_strand_id
1 'polypeptide(L)'
;MRFLVIVRAAAELPFATVYCDALVRAGVLLDAADLRPSAFDAEGQRTHGAPVRGYWLIDVRDHEEAVERVRRIPVSGCVVEIRQVAVV
;
A
#
# COMPACT_ATOMS: atom_id res chain seq x y z
N MET A 1 -4.87 -12.01 9.54
CA MET A 1 -4.09 -10.89 10.12
C MET A 1 -4.08 -9.76 9.13
N ARG A 2 -4.36 -8.54 9.57
CA ARG A 2 -4.47 -7.39 8.68
C ARG A 2 -3.13 -6.69 8.51
N PHE A 3 -2.78 -6.38 7.27
CA PHE A 3 -1.57 -5.62 6.94
C PHE A 3 -1.93 -4.44 6.04
N LEU A 4 -1.40 -3.26 6.40
CA LEU A 4 -1.40 -2.08 5.55
C LEU A 4 -0.10 -2.05 4.75
N VAL A 5 -0.23 -2.08 3.43
CA VAL A 5 0.88 -1.98 2.49
C VAL A 5 0.87 -0.58 1.91
N ILE A 6 1.91 0.20 2.17
CA ILE A 6 2.03 1.61 1.76
C ILE A 6 3.06 1.69 0.62
N VAL A 7 2.69 2.33 -0.48
CA VAL A 7 3.57 2.54 -1.62
C VAL A 7 3.99 4.01 -1.69
N ARG A 8 5.29 4.27 -1.70
CA ARG A 8 5.89 5.60 -1.87
C ARG A 8 6.69 5.66 -3.16
N ALA A 9 6.46 6.68 -3.97
CA ALA A 9 7.17 6.86 -5.23
C ALA A 9 7.20 8.33 -5.68
N ALA A 10 8.31 8.74 -6.28
CA ALA A 10 8.43 10.06 -6.89
C ALA A 10 7.60 10.17 -8.18
N ALA A 11 7.62 9.12 -9.01
CA ALA A 11 6.88 9.05 -10.27
C ALA A 11 5.36 9.04 -10.07
N GLU A 12 4.63 9.47 -11.10
CA GLU A 12 3.18 9.28 -11.20
C GLU A 12 2.91 7.92 -11.87
N LEU A 13 2.03 7.11 -11.27
CA LEU A 13 1.43 5.92 -11.85
C LEU A 13 0.00 5.82 -11.30
N PRO A 14 -0.85 4.96 -11.87
CA PRO A 14 -1.76 4.21 -11.03
C PRO A 14 -0.94 3.10 -10.32
N PHE A 15 -0.94 3.09 -8.98
CA PHE A 15 -0.09 2.21 -8.16
C PHE A 15 -0.90 1.09 -7.51
N ALA A 16 -1.95 1.45 -6.77
CA ALA A 16 -2.75 0.51 -6.01
C ALA A 16 -3.76 -0.22 -6.91
N THR A 17 -4.49 0.51 -7.75
CA THR A 17 -5.64 -0.04 -8.49
C THR A 17 -5.27 -1.00 -9.61
N VAL A 18 -4.10 -0.85 -10.24
CA VAL A 18 -3.64 -1.71 -11.36
C VAL A 18 -3.42 -3.16 -10.94
N TYR A 19 -3.02 -3.37 -9.69
CA TYR A 19 -2.59 -4.69 -9.21
C TYR A 19 -3.54 -5.31 -8.18
N CYS A 20 -4.69 -4.68 -7.93
CA CYS A 20 -5.71 -5.18 -7.02
C CYS A 20 -6.29 -6.52 -7.46
N ASP A 21 -6.41 -6.75 -8.76
CA ASP A 21 -7.02 -7.92 -9.38
C ASP A 21 -6.57 -9.26 -8.77
N ALA A 22 -5.26 -9.44 -8.55
CA ALA A 22 -4.72 -10.65 -7.98
C ALA A 22 -5.06 -10.81 -6.49
N LEU A 23 -5.12 -9.70 -5.74
CA LEU A 23 -5.46 -9.67 -4.33
C LEU A 23 -6.98 -9.87 -4.12
N VAL A 24 -7.80 -9.30 -5.00
CA VAL A 24 -9.25 -9.49 -5.05
C VAL A 24 -9.59 -10.95 -5.36
N ARG A 25 -9.01 -11.53 -6.43
CA ARG A 25 -9.25 -12.94 -6.78
C ARG A 25 -8.81 -13.91 -5.70
N ALA A 26 -7.78 -13.57 -4.94
CA ALA A 26 -7.33 -14.35 -3.80
C ALA A 26 -8.23 -14.20 -2.55
N GLY A 27 -9.18 -13.27 -2.56
CA GLY A 27 -10.07 -13.01 -1.43
C GLY A 27 -9.38 -12.33 -0.24
N VAL A 28 -8.21 -11.73 -0.45
CA VAL A 28 -7.39 -11.14 0.63
C VAL A 28 -7.44 -9.61 0.68
N LEU A 29 -7.97 -8.95 -0.36
CA LEU A 29 -8.05 -7.48 -0.38
C LEU A 29 -9.25 -6.99 0.43
N LEU A 30 -9.00 -6.16 1.44
CA LEU A 30 -10.03 -5.48 2.21
C LEU A 30 -10.33 -4.09 1.67
N ASP A 31 -9.29 -3.35 1.28
CA ASP A 31 -9.41 -2.00 0.73
C ASP A 31 -8.16 -1.62 -0.09
N ALA A 32 -8.31 -0.67 -1.02
CA ALA A 32 -7.20 -0.12 -1.78
C ALA A 32 -7.55 1.25 -2.39
N ALA A 33 -6.58 2.15 -2.43
CA ALA A 33 -6.74 3.41 -3.16
C ALA A 33 -5.42 3.96 -3.69
N ASP A 34 -5.52 4.64 -4.83
CA ASP A 34 -4.49 5.58 -5.28
C ASP A 34 -4.70 6.92 -4.58
N LEU A 35 -3.61 7.50 -4.08
CA LEU A 35 -3.60 8.73 -3.30
C LEU A 35 -2.96 9.87 -4.09
N ARG A 36 -3.48 11.08 -3.88
CA ARG A 36 -2.85 12.29 -4.40
C ARG A 36 -1.50 12.52 -3.70
N PRO A 37 -0.45 12.97 -4.41
CA PRO A 37 0.87 13.18 -3.83
C PRO A 37 0.93 14.28 -2.77
N SER A 38 -0.04 15.20 -2.79
CA SER A 38 -0.14 16.25 -1.79
C SER A 38 -0.59 15.65 -0.46
N ALA A 39 0.32 15.57 0.49
CA ALA A 39 0.04 15.18 1.86
C ALA A 39 0.34 16.34 2.82
N PHE A 40 -0.48 16.46 3.85
CA PHE A 40 -0.40 17.47 4.88
C PHE A 40 -0.47 16.78 6.25
N ASP A 41 0.23 17.33 7.24
CA ASP A 41 0.10 16.88 8.63
C ASP A 41 -1.19 17.41 9.27
N ALA A 42 -1.41 17.09 10.55
CA ALA A 42 -2.60 17.48 11.28
C ALA A 42 -2.72 19.01 11.45
N GLU A 43 -1.59 19.71 11.39
CA GLU A 43 -1.45 21.16 11.44
C GLU A 43 -1.60 21.83 10.05
N GLY A 44 -1.89 21.03 9.01
CA GLY A 44 -2.08 21.51 7.65
C GLY A 44 -0.78 21.91 6.94
N GLN A 45 0.38 21.54 7.47
CA GLN A 45 1.68 21.78 6.83
C GLN A 45 1.99 20.68 5.83
N ARG A 46 2.62 21.02 4.71
CA ARG A 46 3.02 20.03 3.71
C ARG A 46 4.05 19.08 4.29
N THR A 47 3.81 17.78 4.13
CA THR A 47 4.80 16.76 4.51
C THR A 47 5.93 16.69 3.46
N HIS A 48 7.15 16.46 3.91
CA HIS A 48 8.34 16.30 3.06
C HIS A 48 8.73 14.82 2.88
N GLY A 49 9.35 14.49 1.74
CA GLY A 49 9.82 13.14 1.41
C GLY A 49 9.15 12.54 0.18
N ALA A 50 9.42 11.26 -0.10
CA ALA A 50 8.76 10.54 -1.18
C ALA A 50 7.25 10.41 -0.85
N PRO A 51 6.36 10.92 -1.72
CA PRO A 51 4.94 10.96 -1.41
C PRO A 51 4.37 9.54 -1.35
N VAL A 52 3.42 9.32 -0.44
CA VAL A 52 2.59 8.11 -0.48
C VAL A 52 1.68 8.24 -1.71
N ARG A 53 1.69 7.20 -2.54
CA ARG A 53 0.94 7.17 -3.80
C ARG A 53 -0.23 6.21 -3.78
N GLY A 54 -0.25 5.28 -2.84
CA GLY A 54 -1.36 4.36 -2.67
C GLY A 54 -1.13 3.39 -1.54
N TYR A 55 -2.18 2.62 -1.27
CA TYR A 55 -2.13 1.55 -0.28
C TYR A 55 -2.99 0.35 -0.69
N TRP A 56 -2.67 -0.79 -0.09
CA TRP A 56 -3.55 -1.95 0.02
C TRP A 56 -3.72 -2.31 1.49
N LEU A 57 -4.95 -2.56 1.92
CA LEU A 57 -5.24 -3.23 3.18
C LEU A 57 -5.59 -4.68 2.87
N ILE A 58 -4.79 -5.62 3.35
CA ILE A 58 -4.97 -7.06 3.08
C ILE A 58 -5.21 -7.84 4.38
N ASP A 59 -5.97 -8.93 4.29
CA ASP A 59 -6.12 -9.93 5.34
C ASP A 59 -5.50 -11.25 4.91
N VAL A 60 -4.40 -11.61 5.55
CA VAL A 60 -3.57 -12.78 5.23
C VAL A 60 -3.18 -13.52 6.51
N ARG A 61 -2.74 -14.77 6.42
CA ARG A 61 -2.52 -15.61 7.60
C ARG A 61 -1.44 -15.05 8.56
N ASP A 62 -0.36 -14.49 8.02
CA ASP A 62 0.83 -14.04 8.74
C ASP A 62 1.64 -13.01 7.92
N HIS A 63 2.73 -12.52 8.52
CA HIS A 63 3.63 -11.55 7.89
C HIS A 63 4.36 -12.12 6.66
N GLU A 64 4.65 -13.43 6.65
CA GLU A 64 5.33 -14.07 5.52
C GLU A 64 4.43 -14.06 4.28
N GLU A 65 3.15 -14.44 4.42
CA GLU A 65 2.19 -14.35 3.33
C GLU A 65 2.05 -12.90 2.84
N ALA A 66 2.02 -11.91 3.74
CA ALA A 66 1.96 -10.49 3.33
C ALA A 66 3.14 -10.11 2.42
N VAL A 67 4.36 -10.50 2.79
CA VAL A 67 5.57 -10.25 1.99
C VAL A 67 5.51 -10.99 0.65
N GLU A 68 5.09 -12.26 0.63
CA GLU A 68 4.99 -13.04 -0.61
C GLU A 68 4.00 -12.44 -1.61
N ARG A 69 2.85 -11.96 -1.13
CA ARG A 69 1.83 -11.32 -1.97
C ARG A 69 2.36 -10.02 -2.58
N VAL A 70 2.97 -9.17 -1.75
CA VAL A 70 3.49 -7.86 -2.17
C VAL A 70 4.68 -7.99 -3.13
N ARG A 71 5.57 -8.96 -2.91
CA ARG A 71 6.73 -9.21 -3.79
C ARG A 71 6.35 -9.56 -5.23
N ARG A 72 5.15 -10.10 -5.46
CA ARG A 72 4.66 -10.46 -6.80
C ARG A 72 4.15 -9.25 -7.58
N ILE A 73 4.04 -8.08 -6.95
CA ILE A 73 3.57 -6.87 -7.59
C ILE A 73 4.78 -6.13 -8.20
N PRO A 74 4.77 -5.80 -9.50
CA PRO A 74 5.89 -5.17 -10.18
C PRO A 74 5.96 -3.66 -9.88
N VAL A 75 6.42 -3.31 -8.67
CA VAL A 75 6.55 -1.92 -8.17
C VAL A 75 7.98 -1.37 -8.28
N SER A 76 8.60 -1.50 -9.45
CA SER A 76 9.96 -1.00 -9.71
C SER A 76 10.09 0.50 -9.38
N GLY A 77 11.17 0.89 -8.69
CA GLY A 77 11.42 2.29 -8.32
C GLY A 77 10.54 2.84 -7.20
N CYS A 78 9.76 1.99 -6.53
CA CYS A 78 8.95 2.34 -5.37
C CYS A 78 9.60 1.89 -4.07
N VAL A 79 9.30 2.58 -2.97
CA VAL A 79 9.53 2.10 -1.61
C VAL A 79 8.21 1.53 -1.10
N VAL A 80 8.22 0.28 -0.66
CA VAL A 80 7.05 -0.41 -0.11
C VAL A 80 7.25 -0.69 1.37
N GLU A 81 6.29 -0.25 2.18
CA GLU A 81 6.25 -0.51 3.61
C GLU A 81 5.10 -1.47 3.90
N ILE A 82 5.37 -2.56 4.63
CA ILE A 82 4.34 -3.53 5.06
C ILE A 82 4.23 -3.41 6.58
N ARG A 83 3.06 -2.99 7.08
CA ARG A 83 2.80 -2.85 8.51
C ARG A 83 1.66 -3.73 8.94
N GLN A 84 1.85 -4.49 10.01
CA GLN A 84 0.74 -5.18 10.66
C GLN A 84 -0.19 -4.14 11.32
N VAL A 85 -1.49 -4.30 11.11
CA VAL A 85 -2.52 -3.52 11.80
C VAL A 85 -2.84 -4.23 13.11
N ALA A 86 -2.67 -3.52 14.23
CA ALA A 86 -3.20 -3.97 15.51
C ALA A 86 -4.73 -3.88 15.44
N VAL A 87 -5.41 -5.01 15.46
CA VAL A 87 -6.87 -5.04 15.59
C VAL A 87 -7.16 -4.84 17.08
N VAL A 88 -7.84 -3.75 17.41
CA VAL A 88 -8.31 -3.43 18.78
C VAL A 88 -9.71 -4.00 18.96
#